data_AF-A0A535FTS7-F1
#
_entry.id   AF-A0A535FTS7-F1
#
_cell.length_a   1.000
_cell.length_b   1.000
_cell.length_c   1.000
_cell.angle_alpha   90.00
_cell.angle_beta   90.00
_cell.angle_gamma   90.00
#
_symmetry.space_group_name_H-M   'P 1'
#
loop_
_entity.id
_entity.type
_entity.pdbx_description
1 polymer ?
#
loop_
_entity_poly.entity_id
_entity_poly.type
_entity_poly.pdbx_seq_one_letter_code
_entity_poly.pdbx_strand_id
1 'polypeptide(L)' 'MSKVIIFTNLTLDGVMQAPGRPDEDRRGGFEHGGWAAPYAAMTAAGESTP' A
#
# COMPACT_ATOMS: atom_id res chain seq x y z
N MET A 1 1.18 -29.09 12.61
CA MET A 1 1.31 -27.75 13.22
C MET A 1 0.84 -26.73 12.18
N SER A 2 -0.20 -25.96 12.48
CA SER A 2 -0.76 -24.99 11.52
C SER A 2 0.09 -23.71 11.46
N LYS A 3 0.15 -23.05 10.30
CA LYS A 3 0.88 -21.79 10.09
C LYS A 3 -0.09 -20.62 9.87
N VAL A 4 0.29 -19.45 10.37
CA VAL A 4 -0.36 -18.17 10.07
C VAL A 4 0.53 -17.41 9.09
N ILE A 5 -0.06 -16.90 8.01
CA ILE A 5 0.62 -16.09 6.99
C ILE A 5 0.03 -14.69 7.04
N ILE A 6 0.89 -13.67 7.00
CA ILE A 6 0.49 -12.26 7.07
C ILE A 6 1.10 -11.53 5.88
N PHE A 7 0.31 -10.66 5.25
CA PHE A 7 0.79 -9.69 4.27
C PHE A 7 0.82 -8.31 4.91
N THR A 8 1.91 -7.57 4.70
CA THR A 8 2.15 -6.27 5.33
C THR A 8 2.65 -5.30 4.26
N ASN A 9 2.20 -4.06 4.34
CA ASN A 9 2.74 -2.94 3.58
C ASN A 9 3.36 -1.96 4.57
N LEU A 10 4.64 -1.65 4.36
CA LEU A 10 5.45 -0.84 5.25
C LEU A 10 6.21 0.18 4.40
N THR A 11 6.17 1.44 4.81
CA THR A 11 6.96 2.51 4.18
C THR A 11 8.44 2.41 4.58
N LEU A 12 9.34 3.08 3.85
CA LEU A 12 10.78 3.04 4.13
C LEU A 12 11.12 3.61 5.52
N ASP A 13 10.35 4.56 6.00
CA ASP A 13 10.45 5.19 7.33
C ASP A 13 9.67 4.44 8.43
N GLY A 14 9.08 3.28 8.11
CA GLY A 14 8.54 2.36 9.10
C GLY A 14 7.07 2.58 9.49
N VAL A 15 6.29 3.27 8.66
CA VAL A 15 4.85 3.47 8.89
C VAL A 15 4.06 2.29 8.31
N MET A 16 3.24 1.66 9.15
CA MET A 16 2.33 0.57 8.74
C MET A 16 1.14 1.12 7.98
N GLN A 17 0.86 0.55 6.80
CA GLN A 17 -0.20 1.05 5.92
C GLN A 17 -1.25 -0.03 5.63
N ALA A 18 -2.51 0.38 5.73
CA ALA A 18 -3.58 -0.29 5.00
C ALA A 18 -3.54 0.17 3.52
N PRO A 19 -4.29 -0.47 2.60
CA PRO A 19 -4.16 -0.17 1.16
C PRO A 19 -5.13 0.88 0.60
N GLY A 20 -6.28 1.11 1.23
CA GLY A 20 -7.49 1.61 0.56
C GLY A 20 -8.01 2.99 0.96
N ARG A 21 -7.79 3.45 2.20
CA ARG A 21 -8.44 4.67 2.70
C ARG A 21 -7.51 5.89 2.73
N PRO A 22 -7.94 7.08 2.29
CA PRO A 22 -7.11 8.29 2.35
C PRO A 22 -6.76 8.78 3.77
N ASP A 23 -7.52 8.34 4.77
CA ASP A 23 -7.35 8.63 6.19
C ASP A 23 -6.68 7.47 6.96
N GLU A 24 -5.96 6.59 6.24
CA GLU A 24 -5.05 5.62 6.83
C GLU A 24 -4.04 6.27 7.77
N ASP A 25 -3.44 5.45 8.64
CA ASP A 25 -2.63 5.92 9.76
C ASP A 25 -1.58 6.96 9.35
N ARG A 26 -1.83 8.21 9.77
CA ARG A 26 -0.98 9.38 9.50
C ARG A 26 0.10 9.59 10.55
N ARG A 27 0.16 8.74 11.58
CA ARG A 27 1.22 8.81 12.60
C ARG A 27 2.55 8.50 11.92
N GLY A 28 3.59 9.25 12.28
CA GLY A 28 4.92 9.12 11.65
C GLY A 28 5.12 9.99 10.41
N GLY A 29 4.12 10.79 9.98
CA GLY A 29 4.28 11.79 8.92
C GLY A 29 3.99 11.28 7.50
N PHE A 30 3.38 10.11 7.36
CA PHE A 30 2.93 9.59 6.07
C PHE A 30 1.55 10.16 5.71
N GLU A 31 1.50 10.97 4.66
CA GLU A 31 0.29 11.67 4.21
C GLU A 31 -0.41 11.00 3.01
N HIS A 32 0.06 9.82 2.58
CA HIS A 32 -0.30 9.21 1.30
C HIS A 32 -1.14 7.91 1.44
N GLY A 33 -2.19 7.94 2.26
CA GLY A 33 -3.14 6.84 2.38
C GLY A 33 -3.91 6.56 1.08
N GLY A 34 -4.49 5.35 0.96
CA GLY A 34 -5.29 4.96 -0.21
C GLY A 34 -4.46 4.71 -1.48
N TRP A 35 -3.20 4.31 -1.31
CA TRP A 35 -2.22 4.13 -2.37
C TRP A 35 -2.51 2.95 -3.32
N ALA A 36 -3.30 1.94 -2.90
CA ALA A 36 -3.42 0.71 -3.69
C ALA A 36 -4.18 0.89 -5.00
N ALA A 37 -5.23 1.73 -5.02
CA ALA A 37 -5.97 2.03 -6.24
C ALA A 37 -5.10 2.74 -7.31
N PRO A 38 -4.39 3.84 -6.99
CA PRO A 38 -3.49 4.48 -7.96
C PRO A 38 -2.30 3.58 -8.34
N TYR A 39 -1.77 2.77 -7.41
CA TYR A 39 -0.71 1.81 -7.73
C TYR A 39 -1.18 0.76 -8.75
N ALA A 40 -2.34 0.13 -8.53
CA ALA A 40 -2.90 -0.85 -9.46
C ALA A 40 -3.19 -0.23 -10.84
N ALA A 41 -3.68 1.02 -10.88
CA ALA A 41 -3.88 1.75 -12.12
C ALA A 41 -2.55 2.02 -12.86
N MET A 42 -1.48 2.38 -12.14
CA MET A 42 -0.15 2.54 -12.71
C MET A 42 0.38 1.23 -13.29
N THR A 43 0.22 0.10 -12.58
CA THR A 43 0.64 -1.22 -13.07
C THR A 43 -0.09 -1.59 -14.36
N ALA A 44 -1.41 -1.44 -14.39
CA ALA A 44 -2.21 -1.71 -15.59
C ALA A 44 -1.84 -0.80 -16.77
N ALA A 45 -1.51 0.47 -16.50
CA ALA A 45 -1.03 1.40 -17.53
C ALA A 45 0.37 1.01 -18.04
N GLY A 46 1.28 0.55 -17.16
CA GLY A 46 2.61 0.08 -17.55
C GLY A 46 2.59 -1.16 -18.45
N GLU A 47 1.68 -2.10 -18.16
CA GLU A 47 1.44 -3.30 -18.97
C GLU A 47 0.79 -3.00 -20.33
N SER A 48 0.22 -1.80 -20.52
CA SER A 48 -0.40 -1.38 -21.79
C SER A 48 0.59 -0.85 -22.83
N THR A 49 1.88 -0.84 -22.53
CA THR A 49 2.94 -0.50 -23.49
C THR A 49 3.34 -1.78 -24.25
N PRO A 50 3.23 -1.82 -25.59
CA PRO A 50 3.62 -3.00 -26.38
C PRO A 50 5.12 -3.32 -26.31
#